data_AF-A0A0C1YBJ9-F1
#
_entry.id   AF-A0A0C1YBJ9-F1
#
_cell.length_a   1.000
_cell.length_b   1.000
_cell.length_c   1.000
_cell.angle_alpha   90.00
_cell.angle_beta   90.00
_cell.angle_gamma   90.00
#
_symmetry.space_group_name_H-M   'P 1'
#
loop_
_entity.id
_entity.type
_entity.pdbx_description
1 polymer ?
#
loop_
_entity_poly.entity_id
_entity_poly.type
_entity_poly.pdbx_seq_one_letter_code
_entity_poly.pdbx_strand_id
1 'polypeptide(L)'
;MKIRTALAGMIAATALVATAGAASAAVPHTGNQALGPAATFTVWATDVNVRDNPGNPGLCDGFPSTANCPAVAGKLQPGQPFDAICQNDGQTISGNPWWVYIQRGDTRGYIASYYVDNASNQLPGVPVCGA
;
A
#
# COMPACT_ATOMS: atom_id res chain seq x y z
N MET A 1 -10.17 -56.24 27.74
CA MET A 1 -11.64 -56.42 27.70
C MET A 1 -12.19 -55.56 26.58
N LYS A 2 -12.93 -56.19 25.65
CA LYS A 2 -13.55 -55.59 24.47
C LYS A 2 -14.91 -55.01 24.87
N ILE A 3 -15.20 -53.77 24.51
CA ILE A 3 -16.59 -53.28 24.42
C ILE A 3 -16.85 -52.89 22.97
N ARG A 4 -17.94 -53.45 22.46
CA ARG A 4 -18.42 -53.44 21.09
C ARG A 4 -19.73 -52.66 21.04
N THR A 5 -19.84 -51.76 20.05
CA THR A 5 -21.02 -51.53 19.20
C THR A 5 -22.22 -50.74 19.73
N ALA A 6 -22.59 -49.67 19.01
CA ALA A 6 -23.90 -49.42 18.35
C ALA A 6 -23.94 -47.95 17.83
N LEU A 7 -24.03 -47.64 16.53
CA LEU A 7 -25.14 -47.73 15.55
C LEU A 7 -26.04 -46.46 15.48
N ALA A 8 -26.12 -45.96 14.24
CA ALA A 8 -27.25 -45.33 13.56
C ALA A 8 -27.50 -43.81 13.69
N GLY A 9 -27.77 -43.19 12.52
CA GLY A 9 -28.62 -42.00 12.42
C GLY A 9 -28.24 -41.00 11.32
N MET A 10 -28.71 -41.23 10.08
CA MET A 10 -28.72 -40.23 8.98
C MET A 10 -29.60 -39.03 9.34
N ILE A 11 -29.21 -37.79 9.00
CA ILE A 11 -30.16 -36.70 8.70
C ILE A 11 -29.64 -35.80 7.57
N ALA A 12 -30.43 -35.80 6.49
CA ALA A 12 -30.80 -34.75 5.53
C ALA A 12 -29.78 -33.75 4.97
N ALA A 13 -29.73 -33.73 3.63
CA ALA A 13 -29.25 -32.62 2.82
C ALA A 13 -30.12 -31.37 3.00
N THR A 14 -29.48 -30.22 3.24
CA THR A 14 -30.07 -28.89 3.05
C THR A 14 -29.43 -28.22 1.85
N ALA A 15 -30.24 -27.96 0.83
CA ALA A 15 -29.89 -27.25 -0.39
C ALA A 15 -30.06 -25.73 -0.23
N LEU A 16 -29.14 -25.00 -0.88
CA LEU A 16 -29.18 -23.62 -1.41
C LEU A 16 -29.86 -22.49 -0.60
N VAL A 17 -29.09 -21.44 -0.33
CA VAL A 17 -29.37 -20.08 -0.83
C VAL A 17 -28.04 -19.37 -1.12
N ALA A 18 -27.80 -19.02 -2.39
CA ALA A 18 -26.88 -17.96 -2.77
C ALA A 18 -27.67 -16.66 -2.88
N THR A 19 -27.35 -15.67 -2.06
CA THR A 19 -27.76 -14.28 -2.27
C THR A 19 -26.55 -13.39 -2.15
N ALA A 20 -26.21 -12.79 -3.30
CA ALA A 20 -25.29 -11.68 -3.43
C ALA A 20 -25.70 -10.52 -2.50
N GLY A 21 -24.70 -9.85 -1.95
CA GLY A 21 -24.86 -8.67 -1.14
C GLY A 21 -23.50 -8.15 -0.71
N ALA A 22 -22.75 -7.60 -1.66
CA ALA A 22 -21.60 -6.76 -1.36
C ALA A 22 -22.10 -5.54 -0.57
N ALA A 23 -22.00 -5.61 0.75
CA ALA A 23 -22.15 -4.44 1.59
C ALA A 23 -20.82 -3.68 1.52
N SER A 24 -20.72 -2.74 0.58
CA SER A 24 -19.70 -1.69 0.62
C SER A 24 -20.00 -0.82 1.84
N ALA A 25 -19.48 -1.21 2.99
CA ALA A 25 -19.43 -0.35 4.16
C ALA A 25 -18.41 0.76 3.86
N ALA A 26 -18.88 1.89 3.33
CA ALA A 26 -18.13 3.13 3.41
C ALA A 26 -18.10 3.55 4.88
N VAL A 27 -16.92 3.48 5.50
CA VAL A 27 -16.65 3.99 6.86
C VAL A 27 -15.22 4.57 6.88
N PRO A 28 -14.95 5.53 7.76
CA PRO A 28 -14.35 6.81 7.46
C PRO A 28 -12.82 6.75 7.35
N HIS A 29 -12.22 7.67 6.60
CA HIS A 29 -10.77 7.85 6.53
C HIS A 29 -10.19 8.46 7.81
N THR A 30 -10.26 7.71 8.91
CA THR A 30 -9.45 7.92 10.11
C THR A 30 -8.73 6.62 10.38
N GLY A 31 -7.67 6.37 9.61
CA GLY A 31 -6.87 5.16 9.76
C GLY A 31 -5.40 5.53 9.72
N ASN A 32 -4.75 5.57 10.88
CA ASN A 32 -3.40 5.03 10.95
C ASN A 32 -3.53 3.54 10.63
N GLN A 33 -3.68 3.20 9.35
CA GLN A 33 -3.68 1.82 8.92
C GLN A 33 -2.29 1.29 9.24
N ALA A 34 -2.23 0.27 10.09
CA ALA A 34 -1.01 -0.48 10.32
C ALA A 34 -0.69 -1.23 9.02
N LEU A 35 0.01 -0.53 8.14
CA LEU A 35 0.57 -1.05 6.91
C LEU A 35 1.56 -2.14 7.31
N GLY A 36 1.58 -3.26 6.56
CA GLY A 36 2.41 -4.42 6.85
C GLY A 36 3.90 -4.07 7.01
N PRO A 37 4.77 -5.04 7.37
CA PRO A 37 6.19 -4.76 7.56
C PRO A 37 6.74 -4.05 6.32
N ALA A 38 7.18 -2.80 6.51
CA ALA A 38 7.65 -1.96 5.41
C ALA A 38 8.86 -2.63 4.76
N ALA A 39 8.88 -2.66 3.43
CA ALA A 39 10.03 -3.14 2.69
C ALA A 39 11.02 -1.99 2.53
N THR A 40 12.30 -2.24 2.84
CA THR A 40 13.34 -1.20 2.78
C THR A 40 13.99 -1.15 1.40
N PHE A 41 14.11 0.04 0.83
CA PHE A 41 14.75 0.30 -0.47
C PHE A 41 15.68 1.50 -0.39
N THR A 42 16.47 1.73 -1.45
CA THR A 42 17.31 2.92 -1.65
C THR A 42 16.92 3.64 -2.95
N VAL A 43 17.51 4.82 -3.19
CA VAL A 43 17.37 5.55 -4.46
C VAL A 43 18.69 5.64 -5.21
N TRP A 44 18.66 5.68 -6.55
CA TRP A 44 19.86 5.87 -7.38
C TRP A 44 20.17 7.34 -7.65
N ALA A 45 19.16 8.22 -7.58
CA ALA A 45 19.28 9.63 -7.94
C ALA A 45 19.62 10.53 -6.74
N THR A 46 20.20 11.68 -7.04
CA THR A 46 20.49 12.76 -6.08
C THR A 46 19.26 13.64 -5.86
N ASP A 47 19.08 14.12 -4.63
CA ASP A 47 18.03 15.07 -4.24
C ASP A 47 16.60 14.64 -4.61
N VAL A 48 16.30 13.34 -4.47
CA VAL A 48 14.96 12.81 -4.74
C VAL A 48 13.99 13.38 -3.71
N ASN A 49 13.04 14.19 -4.19
CA ASN A 49 12.09 14.86 -3.32
C ASN A 49 11.09 13.87 -2.73
N VAL A 50 11.01 13.83 -1.40
CA VAL A 50 9.88 13.24 -0.67
C VAL A 50 8.79 14.30 -0.65
N ARG A 51 7.71 14.04 -1.37
CA ARG A 51 6.65 15.01 -1.62
C ARG A 51 5.45 14.77 -0.73
N ASP A 52 4.85 15.85 -0.26
CA ASP A 52 3.69 15.80 0.62
C ASP A 52 2.73 16.97 0.30
N ASN A 53 1.54 16.92 0.89
CA ASN A 53 0.60 18.01 0.92
C ASN A 53 -0.07 18.11 2.29
N PRO A 54 0.59 18.71 3.29
CA PRO A 54 0.05 18.80 4.66
C PRO A 54 -1.31 19.50 4.74
N GLY A 55 -1.60 20.42 3.81
CA GLY A 55 -2.87 21.14 3.75
C GLY A 55 -4.01 20.33 3.14
N ASN A 56 -3.70 19.31 2.33
CA ASN A 56 -4.69 18.43 1.71
C ASN A 56 -4.06 17.07 1.32
N PRO A 57 -3.80 16.18 2.29
CA PRO A 57 -3.09 14.92 2.04
C PRO A 57 -3.85 13.99 1.08
N GLY A 58 -5.19 14.07 1.05
CA GLY A 58 -6.02 13.26 0.15
C GLY A 58 -5.76 13.48 -1.35
N LEU A 59 -5.21 14.65 -1.75
CA LEU A 59 -4.77 14.86 -3.14
C LEU A 59 -3.54 14.01 -3.48
N CYS A 60 -2.61 13.90 -2.53
CA CYS A 60 -1.44 13.02 -2.66
C CYS A 60 -1.86 11.56 -2.67
N ASP A 61 -2.72 11.17 -1.73
CA ASP A 61 -3.14 9.78 -1.58
C ASP A 61 -3.95 9.29 -2.79
N GLY A 62 -4.73 10.18 -3.43
CA GLY A 62 -5.54 9.85 -4.60
C GLY A 62 -4.78 9.77 -5.92
N PHE A 63 -3.82 10.68 -6.16
CA PHE A 63 -2.98 10.66 -7.35
C PHE A 63 -1.67 11.42 -7.09
N PRO A 64 -0.63 10.76 -6.56
CA PRO A 64 0.64 11.41 -6.23
C PRO A 64 1.30 12.01 -7.47
N SER A 65 1.68 13.28 -7.37
CA SER A 65 2.29 14.05 -8.47
C SER A 65 2.98 15.29 -7.92
N THR A 66 3.77 15.98 -8.75
CA THR A 66 4.37 17.26 -8.33
C THR A 66 3.34 18.36 -8.09
N ALA A 67 2.15 18.26 -8.70
CA ALA A 67 1.06 19.23 -8.56
C ALA A 67 0.19 18.94 -7.33
N ASN A 68 -0.18 17.68 -7.10
CA ASN A 68 -1.00 17.28 -5.95
C ASN A 68 -0.20 17.22 -4.65
N CYS A 69 1.12 16.99 -4.74
CA CYS A 69 2.08 16.99 -3.63
C CYS A 69 3.14 18.09 -3.81
N PRO A 70 2.77 19.37 -3.63
CA PRO A 70 3.64 20.48 -3.92
C PRO A 70 4.74 20.67 -2.88
N ALA A 71 4.53 20.25 -1.63
CA ALA A 71 5.51 20.42 -0.57
C ALA A 71 6.62 19.36 -0.68
N VAL A 72 7.85 19.76 -0.37
CA VAL A 72 8.98 18.84 -0.24
C VAL A 72 9.25 18.66 1.25
N ALA A 73 8.83 17.51 1.79
CA ALA A 73 9.01 17.16 3.21
C ALA A 73 10.46 16.73 3.52
N GLY A 74 11.21 16.32 2.49
CA GLY A 74 12.62 15.94 2.61
C GLY A 74 13.22 15.58 1.27
N LYS A 75 14.49 15.21 1.28
CA LYS A 75 15.24 14.76 0.10
C LYS A 75 16.04 13.51 0.43
N LEU A 76 16.01 12.53 -0.44
CA LEU A 76 16.84 11.34 -0.36
C LEU A 76 18.08 11.50 -1.23
N GLN A 77 19.20 11.00 -0.73
CA GLN A 77 20.46 10.88 -1.47
C GLN A 77 20.69 9.44 -1.94
N PRO A 78 21.57 9.21 -2.93
CA PRO A 78 21.84 7.87 -3.43
C PRO A 78 22.26 6.91 -2.31
N GLY A 79 21.73 5.70 -2.32
CA GLY A 79 22.01 4.68 -1.31
C GLY A 79 21.42 4.95 0.08
N GLN A 80 20.69 6.04 0.29
CA GLN A 80 19.99 6.26 1.56
C GLN A 80 18.77 5.33 1.67
N PRO A 81 18.68 4.50 2.73
CA PRO A 81 17.54 3.62 2.90
C PRO A 81 16.30 4.40 3.33
N PHE A 82 15.15 3.94 2.91
CA PHE A 82 13.83 4.36 3.37
C PHE A 82 12.90 3.15 3.46
N ASP A 83 11.86 3.28 4.26
CA ASP A 83 10.83 2.25 4.42
C ASP A 83 9.67 2.54 3.47
N ALA A 84 9.43 1.64 2.52
CA ALA A 84 8.28 1.70 1.62
C ALA A 84 7.06 1.12 2.31
N ILE A 85 6.07 1.96 2.53
CA ILE A 85 4.87 1.62 3.30
C ILE A 85 3.77 1.09 2.36
N CYS A 86 3.47 1.83 1.31
CA CYS A 86 2.55 1.42 0.25
C CYS A 86 2.89 2.14 -1.05
N GLN A 87 2.23 1.76 -2.14
CA GLN A 87 2.40 2.37 -3.45
C GLN A 87 1.06 2.67 -4.12
N ASN A 88 1.04 3.67 -4.99
CA ASN A 88 -0.13 4.07 -5.75
C ASN A 88 0.26 4.56 -7.15
N ASP A 89 -0.66 4.47 -8.09
CA ASP A 89 -0.52 5.07 -9.42
C ASP A 89 -0.60 6.60 -9.33
N GLY A 90 0.26 7.29 -10.06
CA GLY A 90 0.36 8.74 -10.05
C GLY A 90 0.86 9.32 -11.37
N GLN A 91 1.44 10.51 -11.31
CA GLN A 91 2.03 11.14 -12.48
C GLN A 91 3.18 10.29 -13.03
N THR A 92 3.11 9.90 -14.30
CA THR A 92 4.18 9.13 -14.94
C THR A 92 5.48 9.93 -15.03
N ILE A 93 6.56 9.39 -14.43
CA ILE A 93 7.91 9.93 -14.52
C ILE A 93 8.76 8.94 -15.31
N SER A 94 9.27 9.38 -16.47
CA SER A 94 10.16 8.58 -17.33
C SER A 94 9.60 7.18 -17.67
N GLY A 95 8.29 7.10 -17.90
CA GLY A 95 7.59 5.84 -18.22
C GLY A 95 7.18 4.98 -17.02
N ASN A 96 7.51 5.37 -15.79
CA ASN A 96 7.03 4.70 -14.57
C ASN A 96 5.85 5.48 -13.94
N PRO A 97 4.64 4.89 -13.88
CA PRO A 97 3.46 5.53 -13.28
C PRO A 97 3.39 5.38 -11.75
N TRP A 98 4.23 4.53 -11.15
CA TRP A 98 4.12 4.21 -9.73
C TRP A 98 4.84 5.23 -8.84
N TRP A 99 4.19 5.54 -7.73
CA TRP A 99 4.73 6.32 -6.64
C TRP A 99 4.65 5.51 -5.35
N VAL A 100 5.61 5.74 -4.47
CA VAL A 100 5.75 4.99 -3.22
C VAL A 100 5.62 5.97 -2.07
N TYR A 101 4.70 5.68 -1.16
CA TYR A 101 4.62 6.36 0.13
C TYR A 101 5.69 5.77 1.05
N ILE A 102 6.58 6.64 1.52
CA ILE A 102 7.72 6.24 2.31
C ILE A 102 7.70 6.86 3.70
N GLN A 103 8.45 6.25 4.61
CA GLN A 103 8.82 6.84 5.89
C GLN A 103 10.32 6.71 6.13
N ARG A 104 10.89 7.75 6.72
CA ARG A 104 12.30 7.81 7.14
C ARG A 104 12.44 8.75 8.32
N GLY A 105 12.58 8.18 9.53
CA GLY A 105 12.50 8.98 10.75
C GLY A 105 11.15 9.72 10.80
N ASP A 106 11.19 11.04 10.96
CA ASP A 106 9.99 11.90 10.98
C ASP A 106 9.54 12.36 9.59
N THR A 107 10.30 12.04 8.52
CA THR A 107 9.92 12.39 7.15
C THR A 107 9.02 11.32 6.56
N ARG A 108 7.90 11.76 5.98
CA ARG A 108 6.97 10.90 5.23
C ARG A 108 6.50 11.60 3.96
N GLY A 109 6.06 10.83 2.98
CA GLY A 109 5.52 11.35 1.74
C GLY A 109 5.79 10.44 0.55
N TYR A 110 5.40 10.91 -0.62
CA TYR A 110 5.52 10.17 -1.87
C TYR A 110 6.83 10.47 -2.61
N ILE A 111 7.48 9.43 -3.12
CA ILE A 111 8.54 9.53 -4.11
C ILE A 111 8.10 8.81 -5.39
N ALA A 112 8.56 9.27 -6.56
CA ALA A 112 8.34 8.53 -7.80
C ALA A 112 9.18 7.25 -7.79
N SER A 113 8.55 6.10 -8.05
CA SER A 113 9.22 4.79 -8.03
C SER A 113 10.35 4.71 -9.05
N TYR A 114 10.30 5.55 -10.10
CA TYR A 114 11.38 5.71 -11.08
C TYR A 114 12.76 5.93 -10.44
N TYR A 115 12.83 6.61 -9.30
CA TYR A 115 14.09 6.92 -8.61
C TYR A 115 14.58 5.83 -7.65
N VAL A 116 13.78 4.79 -7.41
CA VAL A 116 14.12 3.70 -6.50
C VAL A 116 15.10 2.76 -7.17
N ASP A 117 16.07 2.24 -6.43
CA ASP A 117 17.02 1.20 -6.86
C ASP A 117 16.30 -0.16 -7.04
N ASN A 118 15.35 -0.23 -7.95
CA ASN A 118 14.63 -1.44 -8.31
C ASN A 118 14.33 -1.45 -9.81
N ALA A 119 14.46 -2.62 -10.44
CA ALA A 119 14.17 -2.77 -11.86
C ALA A 119 12.67 -2.77 -12.18
N SER A 120 11.82 -3.03 -11.19
CA SER A 120 10.36 -3.09 -11.35
C SER A 120 9.76 -1.71 -11.12
N ASN A 121 8.83 -1.32 -11.98
CA ASN A 121 8.08 -0.07 -11.80
C ASN A 121 7.25 -0.10 -10.50
N GLN A 122 6.51 -1.18 -10.30
CA GLN A 122 5.80 -1.48 -9.07
C GLN A 122 6.74 -2.26 -8.14
N LEU A 123 6.98 -1.76 -6.93
CA LEU A 123 7.92 -2.37 -6.02
C LEU A 123 7.40 -3.71 -5.47
N PRO A 124 8.22 -4.77 -5.52
CA PRO A 124 7.82 -6.07 -4.99
C PRO A 124 7.69 -6.02 -3.47
N GLY A 125 6.63 -6.65 -2.94
CA GLY A 125 6.38 -6.71 -1.49
C GLY A 125 5.82 -5.43 -0.88
N VAL A 126 5.63 -4.36 -1.66
CA VAL A 126 4.96 -3.13 -1.22
C VAL A 126 3.47 -3.21 -1.57
N PRO A 127 2.54 -3.10 -0.61
CA PRO A 127 1.11 -3.16 -0.89
C PRO A 127 0.63 -1.92 -1.64
N VAL A 128 -0.47 -2.04 -2.40
CA VAL A 128 -1.17 -0.88 -2.95
C VAL A 128 -1.87 -0.13 -1.80
N CYS A 129 -1.77 1.21 -1.79
CA CYS A 129 -2.37 2.01 -0.72
C CYS A 129 -3.90 1.80 -0.69
N GLY A 130 -4.44 1.42 0.47
CA GLY A 130 -5.89 1.21 0.66
C GLY A 130 -6.46 -0.09 0.08
N ALA A 131 -5.61 -1.02 -0.37
CA ALA A 131 -6.01 -2.36 -0.82
C ALA A 131 -6.33 -3.33 0.32
#